data_AF-A0A352B7L6-F1
#
_entry.id   AF-A0A352B7L6-F1
#
_cell.length_a   1.000
_cell.length_b   1.000
_cell.length_c   1.000
_cell.angle_alpha   90.00
_cell.angle_beta   90.00
_cell.angle_gamma   90.00
#
_symmetry.space_group_name_H-M   'P 1'
#
loop_
_entity.id
_entity.type
_entity.pdbx_description
1 polymer ?
#
loop_
_entity_poly.entity_id
_entity_poly.type
_entity_poly.pdbx_seq_one_letter_code
_entity_poly.pdbx_strand_id
1 'polypeptide(L)'
;MAGWSELMSGGTEHFLKGELADAVVVFRDALAEAEQLFAETDERRLLSLTMLATVLALTGEHAAAESIYRHQLAIREAAAMAEDAGLAEA
;
A
#
# COMPACT_ATOMS: atom_id res chain seq x y z
N MET A 1 1.90 -11.09 17.57
CA MET A 1 2.10 -10.11 16.48
C MET A 1 0.71 -9.72 16.02
N ALA A 2 0.41 -8.44 15.91
CA ALA A 2 -0.87 -7.98 15.38
C ALA A 2 -0.95 -8.43 13.91
N GLY A 3 -2.07 -9.02 13.50
CA GLY A 3 -2.23 -9.45 12.11
C GLY A 3 -2.40 -8.25 11.17
N TRP A 4 -2.08 -8.40 9.89
CA TRP A 4 -2.25 -7.34 8.88
C TRP A 4 -3.60 -6.59 8.98
N SER A 5 -4.70 -7.32 9.18
CA SER A 5 -6.04 -6.73 9.30
C SER A 5 -6.19 -5.81 10.52
N GLU A 6 -5.59 -6.19 11.65
CA GLU A 6 -5.61 -5.40 12.88
C GLU A 6 -4.81 -4.12 12.71
N LEU A 7 -3.62 -4.21 12.09
CA LEU A 7 -2.80 -3.05 11.76
C LEU A 7 -3.52 -2.12 10.78
N MET A 8 -4.15 -2.65 9.73
CA MET A 8 -4.93 -1.85 8.78
C MET A 8 -6.09 -1.12 9.45
N SER A 9 -6.80 -1.79 10.37
CA SER A 9 -7.88 -1.16 11.13
C SER A 9 -7.35 -0.06 12.06
N GLY A 10 -6.27 -0.31 12.81
CA GLY A 10 -5.67 0.66 13.72
C GLY A 10 -5.11 1.89 12.99
N GLY A 11 -4.43 1.68 11.86
CA GLY A 11 -3.93 2.79 11.04
C GLY A 11 -5.07 3.64 10.47
N THR A 12 -6.17 3.00 10.07
CA THR A 12 -7.39 3.69 9.61
C THR A 12 -8.03 4.49 10.74
N GLU A 13 -8.07 3.95 11.96
CA GLU A 13 -8.62 4.67 13.11
C GLU A 13 -7.81 5.93 13.43
N HIS A 14 -6.49 5.85 13.49
CA HIS A 14 -5.62 7.01 13.67
C HIS A 14 -5.79 8.04 12.55
N PHE A 15 -5.88 7.57 11.29
CA PHE A 15 -6.12 8.43 10.14
C PHE A 15 -7.44 9.21 10.27
N LEU A 16 -8.54 8.54 10.65
CA LEU A 16 -9.85 9.17 10.83
C LEU A 16 -9.88 10.16 12.00
N LYS A 17 -9.04 9.97 13.02
CA LYS A 17 -8.86 10.92 14.13
C LYS A 17 -7.97 12.11 13.78
N GLY A 18 -7.31 12.09 12.62
CA GLY A 18 -6.31 13.10 12.23
C GLY A 18 -4.95 12.91 12.90
N GLU A 19 -4.73 11.78 13.57
CA GLU A 19 -3.47 11.39 14.21
C GLU A 19 -2.50 10.85 13.15
N LEU A 20 -2.11 11.71 12.20
CA LEU A 20 -1.43 11.29 10.97
C LEU A 20 -0.05 10.66 11.24
N ALA A 21 0.68 11.15 12.25
CA ALA A 21 1.98 10.59 12.62
C ALA A 21 1.86 9.14 13.12
N ASP A 22 0.86 8.85 13.95
CA ASP A 22 0.59 7.51 14.44
C ASP A 22 0.09 6.60 13.32
N ALA A 23 -0.76 7.14 12.43
CA ALA A 23 -1.22 6.42 11.24
C ALA A 23 -0.04 6.01 10.33
N VAL A 24 0.97 6.86 10.14
CA VAL A 24 2.19 6.52 9.37
C VAL A 24 2.91 5.31 9.98
N VAL A 25 3.08 5.30 11.30
CA VAL A 25 3.75 4.17 11.98
C VAL A 25 2.97 2.88 11.77
N VAL A 26 1.66 2.91 12.03
CA VAL A 26 0.83 1.70 11.92
C VAL A 26 0.73 1.20 10.46
N PHE A 27 0.62 2.09 9.47
CA PHE A 27 0.60 1.67 8.07
C PHE A 27 1.95 1.16 7.56
N ARG A 28 3.08 1.60 8.13
CA ARG A 28 4.40 1.00 7.85
C ARG A 28 4.48 -0.42 8.38
N ASP A 29 3.99 -0.67 9.60
CA ASP A 29 3.94 -2.02 10.17
C ASP A 29 2.99 -2.92 9.37
N ALA A 30 1.82 -2.40 8.96
CA ALA A 30 0.88 -3.11 8.10
C ALA A 30 1.52 -3.49 6.76
N LEU A 31 2.29 -2.57 6.16
CA LEU A 31 3.04 -2.86 4.94
C LEU A 31 4.06 -3.98 5.19
N ALA A 32 4.90 -3.88 6.22
CA ALA A 32 5.90 -4.88 6.51
C ALA A 32 5.31 -6.30 6.69
N GLU A 33 4.14 -6.41 7.33
CA GLU A 33 3.40 -7.67 7.43
C GLU A 33 2.86 -8.12 6.05
N ALA A 34 2.31 -7.19 5.26
CA ALA A 34 1.81 -7.49 3.92
C ALA A 34 2.90 -7.96 2.95
N GLU A 35 4.12 -7.41 3.04
CA GLU A 35 5.25 -7.81 2.21
C GLU A 35 5.73 -9.24 2.51
N GLN A 36 5.51 -9.71 3.74
CA GLN A 36 5.87 -11.07 4.15
C GLN A 36 4.78 -12.10 3.77
N LEU A 37 3.51 -11.70 3.84
CA LEU A 37 2.38 -12.61 3.68
C LEU A 37 1.81 -12.66 2.26
N PHE A 38 1.97 -11.58 1.48
CA PHE A 38 1.26 -11.40 0.22
C PHE A 38 2.21 -11.07 -0.93
N ALA A 39 1.83 -11.53 -2.13
CA ALA A 39 2.55 -11.20 -3.35
C ALA A 39 2.52 -9.69 -3.63
N GLU A 40 3.46 -9.21 -4.44
CA GLU A 40 3.56 -7.79 -4.80
C GLU A 40 2.31 -7.24 -5.51
N THR A 41 1.62 -8.09 -6.27
CA THR A 41 0.37 -7.77 -6.97
C THR A 41 -0.88 -7.95 -6.11
N ASP A 42 -0.75 -8.48 -4.89
CA ASP A 42 -1.89 -8.74 -4.00
C ASP A 42 -2.51 -7.41 -3.53
N GLU A 43 -3.85 -7.34 -3.61
CA GLU A 43 -4.61 -6.15 -3.24
C GLU A 43 -4.36 -5.69 -1.81
N ARG A 44 -4.04 -6.60 -0.88
CA ARG A 44 -3.77 -6.24 0.52
C ARG A 44 -2.46 -5.49 0.67
N ARG A 45 -1.42 -5.91 -0.04
CA ARG A 45 -0.13 -5.19 -0.07
C ARG A 45 -0.28 -3.86 -0.78
N LEU A 46 -1.00 -3.82 -1.90
CA LEU A 46 -1.30 -2.57 -2.60
C LEU A 46 -2.14 -1.63 -1.72
N LEU A 47 -3.09 -2.12 -0.94
CA LEU A 47 -3.88 -1.29 -0.03
C LEU A 47 -2.99 -0.65 1.05
N SER A 48 -2.09 -1.42 1.68
CA SER A 48 -1.16 -0.89 2.69
C SER A 48 -0.25 0.21 2.11
N LEU A 49 0.30 -0.01 0.91
CA LEU A 49 1.09 1.02 0.19
C LEU A 49 0.26 2.29 -0.06
N THR A 50 -1.00 2.14 -0.50
CA THR A 50 -1.89 3.27 -0.80
C THR A 50 -2.21 4.09 0.45
N MET A 51 -2.49 3.42 1.57
CA MET A 51 -2.77 4.09 2.83
C MET A 51 -1.54 4.83 3.36
N LEU A 52 -0.37 4.19 3.32
CA LEU A 52 0.89 4.82 3.69
C LEU A 52 1.19 6.05 2.83
N ALA A 53 1.05 5.95 1.51
CA ALA A 53 1.27 7.08 0.60
C ALA A 53 0.30 8.23 0.88
N THR A 54 -0.96 7.92 1.17
CA THR A 54 -1.98 8.93 1.51
C THR A 54 -1.59 9.70 2.77
N VAL A 55 -1.22 9.01 3.85
CA VAL A 55 -0.85 9.68 5.09
C VAL A 55 0.46 10.47 4.96
N LEU A 56 1.44 9.95 4.21
CA LEU A 56 2.68 10.67 3.91
C LEU A 56 2.42 11.97 3.13
N ALA A 57 1.49 11.94 2.18
CA ALA A 57 1.11 13.16 1.45
C ALA A 57 0.47 14.20 2.38
N LEU A 58 -0.33 13.76 3.35
CA LEU A 58 -0.98 14.66 4.32
C LEU A 58 -0.01 15.20 5.38
N THR A 59 1.07 14.49 5.69
CA THR A 59 2.14 14.99 6.58
C THR A 59 3.18 15.85 5.84
N GLY A 60 3.03 16.05 4.53
CA GLY A 60 3.92 16.86 3.69
C GLY A 60 5.09 16.10 3.07
N GLU A 61 5.19 14.78 3.29
CA GLU A 61 6.19 13.89 2.69
C GLU A 61 5.81 13.48 1.25
N HIS A 62 5.53 14.47 0.40
CA HIS A 62 5.02 14.26 -0.96
C HIS A 62 5.94 13.42 -1.85
N ALA A 63 7.26 13.58 -1.72
CA ALA A 63 8.23 12.81 -2.51
C ALA A 63 8.18 11.31 -2.19
N ALA A 64 8.01 10.96 -0.90
CA ALA A 64 7.87 9.56 -0.48
C ALA A 64 6.54 8.97 -0.97
N ALA A 65 5.44 9.72 -0.83
CA ALA A 65 4.13 9.32 -1.35
C ALA A 65 4.16 9.09 -2.87
N GLU A 66 4.77 10.01 -3.63
CA GLU A 66 4.88 9.92 -5.09
C GLU A 66 5.71 8.70 -5.51
N SER A 67 6.79 8.38 -4.80
CA SER A 67 7.58 7.17 -5.05
C SER A 67 6.74 5.91 -4.89
N ILE A 68 5.91 5.85 -3.84
CA ILE A 68 5.02 4.70 -3.60
C ILE A 68 3.98 4.57 -4.72
N TYR A 69 3.32 5.68 -5.08
CA TYR A 69 2.32 5.65 -6.16
C TYR A 69 2.92 5.24 -7.50
N ARG A 70 4.12 5.74 -7.84
CA ARG A 70 4.84 5.31 -9.05
C ARG A 70 5.16 3.82 -9.05
N HIS A 71 5.58 3.29 -7.91
CA HIS A 71 5.85 1.87 -7.76
C HIS A 71 4.59 1.02 -8.00
N GLN A 72 3.47 1.38 -7.38
CA GLN A 72 2.20 0.69 -7.58
C GLN A 72 1.70 0.77 -9.03
N LEU A 73 1.90 1.91 -9.69
CA LEU A 73 1.54 2.09 -11.09
C LEU A 73 2.35 1.12 -11.97
N ALA A 74 3.66 1.03 -11.78
CA ALA A 74 4.52 0.12 -12.53
C ALA A 74 4.10 -1.36 -12.36
N ILE A 75 3.73 -1.77 -11.14
CA ILE A 75 3.21 -3.12 -10.87
C ILE A 75 1.93 -3.38 -11.67
N ARG A 76 0.98 -2.42 -11.66
CA ARG A 76 -0.29 -2.55 -12.37
C ARG A 76 -0.10 -2.57 -13.89
N GLU A 77 0.79 -1.73 -14.41
CA GLU A 77 1.14 -1.72 -15.84
C GLU A 77 1.77 -3.05 -16.26
N ALA A 78 2.71 -3.58 -15.48
CA ALA A 78 3.31 -4.89 -15.75
C ALA A 78 2.28 -6.03 -15.71
N ALA A 79 1.36 -6.01 -14.73
CA ALA A 79 0.28 -6.99 -14.63
C ALA A 79 -0.67 -6.94 -15.84
N ALA A 80 -1.07 -5.73 -16.28
CA ALA A 80 -1.93 -5.55 -17.44
C ALA A 80 -1.25 -6.00 -18.74
N MET A 81 0.05 -5.75 -18.91
CA MET A 81 0.80 -6.24 -20.08
C MET A 81 0.92 -7.76 -20.09
N ALA A 82 1.07 -8.40 -18.94
CA ALA A 82 1.11 -9.86 -18.84
C ALA A 82 -0.26 -10.49 -19.16
N GLU A 83 -1.36 -9.84 -18.74
CA GLU A 83 -2.72 -10.28 -19.08
C GLU A 83 -3.00 -10.16 -20.58
N ASP A 84 -2.63 -9.04 -21.21
CA ASP A 84 -2.78 -8.81 -22.66
C ASP A 84 -1.93 -9.82 -23.47
N ALA A 85 -0.69 -10.07 -23.06
CA ALA A 85 0.18 -11.07 -23.68
C ALA A 85 -0.37 -12.51 -23.55
N GLY A 86 -1.03 -12.83 -22.43
CA GLY A 86 -1.66 -14.14 -22.21
C GLY A 86 -2.93 -14.36 -23.05
N LEU A 87 -3.65 -13.29 -23.42
CA LEU A 87 -4.83 -13.36 -24.31
C LEU A 87 -4.45 -13.47 -25.80
N ALA A 88 -3.21 -13.15 -26.16
CA ALA A 88 -2.73 -13.24 -27.54
C ALA A 88 -2.23 -14.65 -27.94
N GLU A 89 -2.11 -15.59 -26.99
CA GLU A 89 -1.62 -16.96 -27.24
C GLU A 89 -2.72 -18.06 -27.27
N ALA A 90 -4.02 -17.70 -27.24
CA ALA A 90 -5.15 -18.66 -27.29
C ALA A 90 -5.87 -18.68 -28.65
#